data_AF-A0AAJ4DWX7-F1
#
_entry.id   AF-A0AAJ4DWX7-F1
#
_cell.length_a   1.000
_cell.length_b   1.000
_cell.length_c   1.000
_cell.angle_alpha   90.00
_cell.angle_beta   90.00
_cell.angle_gamma   90.00
#
_symmetry.space_group_name_H-M   'P 1'
#
loop_
_entity.id
_entity.type
_entity.pdbx_description
1 polymer ?
#
loop_
_entity_poly.entity_id
_entity_poly.type
_entity_poly.pdbx_seq_one_letter_code
_entity_poly.pdbx_strand_id
1 'polypeptide(L)'
;MLNQEAQIHSLQSVKEMHVSYESAQKIKSAIHHLRLSEDQSWLDAKDWLGNAIKHSLPQEQIKTITSFARDDSKSALSIRGFPVDHDLCATPYKGYLSPSKTPLVSGIHIGIYQLAGIEPISYQSENNGFLFRHVVPVQHAQNEKSSHGSIHTFGHHDGSS
;
A
#
# COMPACT_ATOMS: atom_id res chain seq x y z
N MET A 1 29.51 28.55 -2.90
CA MET A 1 28.68 27.89 -1.87
C MET A 1 27.41 27.22 -2.43
N LEU A 2 27.21 27.12 -3.75
CA LEU A 2 25.99 26.53 -4.35
C LEU A 2 26.12 25.05 -4.79
N ASN A 3 27.32 24.46 -4.71
CA ASN A 3 27.58 23.09 -5.20
C ASN A 3 27.57 22.01 -4.10
N GLN A 4 27.36 22.38 -2.82
CA GLN A 4 27.31 21.40 -1.73
C GLN A 4 25.88 20.92 -1.41
N GLU A 5 24.86 21.72 -1.67
CA GLU A 5 23.47 21.33 -1.39
C GLU A 5 22.90 20.38 -2.46
N ALA A 6 23.34 20.50 -3.72
CA ALA A 6 22.91 19.62 -4.81
C ALA A 6 23.47 18.18 -4.72
N GLN A 7 24.42 17.92 -3.82
CA GLN A 7 25.01 16.60 -3.59
C GLN A 7 24.41 15.84 -2.40
N ILE A 8 23.56 16.48 -1.58
CA ILE A 8 22.99 15.88 -0.36
C ILE A 8 21.83 14.90 -0.67
N HIS A 9 21.21 14.99 -1.84
CA HIS A 9 20.22 14.01 -2.32
C HIS A 9 20.86 12.77 -2.97
N SER A 10 21.98 12.30 -2.43
CA SER A 10 22.58 11.04 -2.84
C SER A 10 21.61 9.89 -2.51
N LEU A 11 20.82 9.44 -3.48
CA LEU A 11 20.19 8.13 -3.56
C LEU A 11 19.77 7.55 -2.19
N GLN A 12 18.73 8.07 -1.53
CA GLN A 12 18.24 7.30 -0.38
C GLN A 12 17.82 5.91 -0.90
N SER A 13 18.37 4.89 -0.26
CA SER A 13 18.48 3.56 -0.86
C SER A 13 17.13 2.85 -0.83
N VAL A 14 16.67 2.35 -1.98
CA VAL A 14 15.51 1.46 -2.04
C VAL A 14 15.88 0.14 -1.37
N LYS A 15 15.14 -0.25 -0.33
CA LYS A 15 15.29 -1.55 0.31
C LYS A 15 14.30 -2.52 -0.33
N GLU A 16 14.75 -3.70 -0.72
CA GLU A 16 13.89 -4.75 -1.24
C GLU A 16 13.83 -5.95 -0.28
N MET A 17 12.66 -6.56 -0.17
CA MET A 17 12.45 -7.83 0.54
C MET A 17 11.44 -8.71 -0.21
N HIS A 18 11.58 -10.02 -0.03
CA HIS A 18 10.72 -11.02 -0.65
C HIS A 18 10.03 -11.89 0.39
N VAL A 19 8.71 -11.95 0.33
CA VAL A 19 7.87 -12.83 1.15
C VAL A 19 7.95 -14.24 0.58
N SER A 20 8.37 -15.21 1.40
CA SER A 20 8.45 -16.60 0.96
C SER A 20 7.06 -17.18 0.67
N TYR A 21 6.99 -18.20 -0.18
CA TYR A 21 5.73 -18.89 -0.46
C TYR A 21 5.01 -19.37 0.82
N GLU A 22 5.77 -19.94 1.77
CA GLU A 22 5.24 -20.38 3.06
C GLU A 22 4.60 -19.21 3.85
N SER A 23 5.29 -18.06 3.91
CA SER A 23 4.78 -16.87 4.58
C SER A 23 3.54 -16.33 3.89
N ALA A 24 3.53 -16.32 2.55
CA ALA A 24 2.37 -15.92 1.75
C ALA A 24 1.16 -16.82 2.00
N GLN A 25 1.35 -18.14 2.14
CA GLN A 25 0.26 -19.05 2.51
C GLN A 25 -0.26 -18.82 3.92
N LYS A 26 0.61 -18.52 4.91
CA LYS A 26 0.18 -18.16 6.27
C LYS A 26 -0.68 -16.89 6.27
N ILE A 27 -0.23 -15.86 5.56
CA ILE A 27 -0.98 -14.59 5.40
C ILE A 27 -2.33 -14.85 4.75
N LYS A 28 -2.36 -15.61 3.65
CA LYS A 28 -3.61 -15.96 2.95
C LYS A 28 -4.58 -16.68 3.88
N SER A 29 -4.11 -17.72 4.58
CA SER A 29 -4.95 -18.48 5.51
C SER A 29 -5.54 -17.59 6.61
N ALA A 30 -4.76 -16.65 7.15
CA ALA A 30 -5.22 -15.75 8.20
C ALA A 30 -6.28 -14.74 7.70
N ILE A 31 -6.10 -14.15 6.51
CA ILE A 31 -6.86 -12.97 6.08
C ILE A 31 -7.99 -13.31 5.10
N HIS A 32 -7.91 -14.38 4.31
CA HIS A 32 -8.79 -14.56 3.15
C HIS A 32 -10.28 -14.73 3.46
N HIS A 33 -10.65 -15.04 4.71
CA HIS A 33 -12.05 -15.15 5.14
C HIS A 33 -12.66 -13.80 5.56
N LEU A 34 -11.84 -12.77 5.72
CA LEU A 34 -12.29 -11.47 6.20
C LEU A 34 -13.22 -10.83 5.15
N ARG A 35 -14.37 -10.33 5.58
CA ARG A 35 -15.33 -9.63 4.72
C ARG A 35 -15.82 -8.38 5.44
N LEU A 36 -14.98 -7.35 5.45
CA LEU A 36 -15.32 -6.04 5.99
C LEU A 36 -15.75 -5.13 4.83
N SER A 37 -16.93 -4.52 4.96
CA SER A 37 -17.52 -3.65 3.94
C SER A 37 -17.25 -2.17 4.20
N GLU A 38 -17.11 -1.78 5.47
CA GLU A 38 -16.95 -0.38 5.89
C GLU A 38 -15.48 -0.07 6.19
N ASP A 39 -15.00 1.11 5.80
CA ASP A 39 -13.62 1.55 6.04
C ASP A 39 -13.28 1.61 7.53
N GLN A 40 -14.22 2.06 8.37
CA GLN A 40 -14.03 2.10 9.82
C GLN A 40 -13.75 0.70 10.38
N SER A 41 -14.41 -0.34 9.87
CA SER A 41 -14.15 -1.71 10.33
C SER A 41 -12.74 -2.18 9.98
N TRP A 42 -12.15 -1.71 8.88
CA TRP A 42 -10.75 -2.01 8.54
C TRP A 42 -9.78 -1.32 9.50
N LEU A 43 -10.06 -0.08 9.89
CA LEU A 43 -9.27 0.65 10.88
C LEU A 43 -9.36 -0.01 12.25
N ASP A 44 -10.56 -0.42 12.67
CA ASP A 44 -10.78 -1.13 13.94
C ASP A 44 -10.04 -2.49 13.97
N ALA A 45 -9.88 -3.12 12.80
CA ALA A 45 -9.17 -4.39 12.65
C ALA A 45 -7.64 -4.25 12.50
N LYS A 46 -7.07 -3.02 12.49
CA LYS A 46 -5.66 -2.80 12.14
C LYS A 46 -4.68 -3.55 13.04
N ASP A 47 -4.93 -3.60 14.34
CA ASP A 47 -4.07 -4.29 15.31
C ASP A 47 -4.07 -5.80 15.07
N TRP A 48 -5.24 -6.37 14.79
CA TRP A 48 -5.36 -7.77 14.47
C TRP A 48 -4.66 -8.10 13.15
N LEU A 49 -4.84 -7.27 12.12
CA LEU A 49 -4.20 -7.43 10.81
C LEU A 49 -2.66 -7.33 10.90
N GLY A 50 -2.17 -6.33 11.62
CA GLY A 50 -0.73 -6.16 11.87
C GLY A 50 -0.14 -7.37 12.59
N ASN A 51 -0.83 -7.90 13.60
CA ASN A 51 -0.42 -9.11 14.28
C ASN A 51 -0.49 -10.35 13.38
N ALA A 52 -1.51 -10.50 12.54
CA ALA A 52 -1.61 -11.63 11.60
C ALA A 52 -0.42 -11.66 10.63
N ILE A 53 -0.01 -10.51 10.10
CA ILE A 53 1.18 -10.40 9.24
C ILE A 53 2.44 -10.67 10.06
N LYS A 54 2.57 -10.09 11.26
CA LYS A 54 3.71 -10.29 12.16
C LYS A 54 3.99 -11.78 12.42
N HIS A 55 2.96 -12.56 12.71
CA HIS A 55 3.12 -13.99 13.00
C HIS A 55 3.39 -14.83 11.74
N SER A 56 3.17 -14.27 10.55
CA SER A 56 3.34 -14.97 9.28
C SER A 56 4.72 -14.77 8.66
N LEU A 57 5.49 -13.76 9.11
CA LEU A 57 6.79 -13.38 8.54
C LEU A 57 7.97 -13.79 9.45
N PRO A 58 9.15 -14.06 8.89
CA PRO A 58 10.39 -14.20 9.64
C PRO A 58 10.77 -12.92 10.40
N GLN A 59 11.46 -13.07 11.54
CA GLN A 59 11.82 -11.95 12.41
C GLN A 59 12.60 -10.83 11.71
N GLU A 60 13.50 -11.18 10.79
CA GLU A 60 14.29 -10.19 10.03
C GLU A 60 13.43 -9.31 9.10
N GLN A 61 12.34 -9.88 8.56
CA GLN A 61 11.38 -9.15 7.74
C GLN A 61 10.51 -8.23 8.60
N ILE A 62 10.09 -8.70 9.77
CA ILE A 62 9.36 -7.88 10.76
C ILE A 62 10.21 -6.68 11.17
N LYS A 63 11.50 -6.90 11.50
CA LYS A 63 12.44 -5.82 11.82
C LYS A 63 12.54 -4.82 10.68
N THR A 64 12.70 -5.29 9.45
CA THR A 64 12.78 -4.44 8.25
C THR A 64 11.54 -3.53 8.10
N ILE A 65 10.34 -4.08 8.27
CA ILE A 65 9.09 -3.30 8.15
C ILE A 65 8.94 -2.31 9.30
N THR A 66 9.15 -2.77 10.55
CA THR A 66 8.96 -1.95 11.76
C THR A 66 10.00 -0.83 11.90
N SER A 67 11.21 -1.00 11.37
CA SER A 67 12.24 0.03 11.38
C SER A 67 12.14 1.02 10.22
N PHE A 68 11.42 0.67 9.15
CA PHE A 68 11.41 1.46 7.90
C PHE A 68 10.96 2.90 8.12
N ALA A 69 9.86 3.12 8.85
CA ALA A 69 9.34 4.47 9.11
C ALA A 69 10.25 5.33 10.01
N ARG A 70 11.30 4.74 10.60
CA ARG A 70 12.26 5.41 11.49
C ARG A 70 13.65 5.53 10.86
N ASP A 71 13.84 5.05 9.64
CA ASP A 71 15.12 5.04 8.94
C ASP A 71 15.14 6.10 7.84
N ASP A 72 15.61 7.30 8.19
CA ASP A 72 15.72 8.46 7.29
C ASP A 72 16.67 8.22 6.09
N SER A 73 17.44 7.12 6.11
CA SER A 73 18.33 6.72 5.00
C SER A 73 17.63 5.96 3.86
N LYS A 74 16.35 5.61 4.02
CA LYS A 74 15.55 4.86 3.04
C LYS A 74 14.43 5.71 2.47
N SER A 75 14.31 5.74 1.14
CA SER A 75 13.19 6.40 0.46
C SER A 75 12.00 5.47 0.26
N ALA A 76 12.26 4.17 0.11
CA ALA A 76 11.24 3.20 -0.28
C ALA A 76 11.58 1.79 0.19
N LEU A 77 10.53 1.05 0.56
CA LEU A 77 10.56 -0.38 0.83
C LEU A 77 9.73 -1.11 -0.22
N SER A 78 10.39 -1.90 -1.06
CA SER A 78 9.75 -2.79 -2.04
C SER A 78 9.56 -4.16 -1.42
N ILE A 79 8.30 -4.58 -1.26
CA ILE A 79 7.95 -5.91 -0.73
C ILE A 79 7.31 -6.72 -1.85
N ARG A 80 7.96 -7.82 -2.24
CA ARG A 80 7.47 -8.74 -3.28
C ARG A 80 6.95 -10.04 -2.68
N GLY A 81 6.06 -10.71 -3.40
CA GLY A 81 5.61 -12.07 -3.04
C GLY A 81 4.43 -12.13 -2.06
N PHE A 82 3.75 -11.01 -1.79
CA PHE A 82 2.48 -11.07 -1.07
C PHE A 82 1.41 -11.84 -1.85
N PRO A 83 0.53 -12.59 -1.17
CA PRO A 83 -0.55 -13.29 -1.83
C PRO A 83 -1.60 -12.28 -2.31
N VAL A 84 -2.25 -12.60 -3.42
CA VAL A 84 -3.37 -11.84 -3.99
C VAL A 84 -4.65 -12.65 -3.91
N ASP A 85 -5.79 -11.96 -3.88
CA ASP A 85 -7.10 -12.61 -3.95
C ASP A 85 -7.18 -13.49 -5.21
N HIS A 86 -7.74 -14.69 -5.09
CA HIS A 86 -7.84 -15.64 -6.21
C HIS A 86 -8.88 -15.17 -7.24
N ASP A 87 -10.02 -14.70 -6.74
CA ASP A 87 -11.14 -14.26 -7.56
C ASP A 87 -11.15 -12.73 -7.64
N LEU A 88 -10.19 -12.18 -8.39
CA LEU A 88 -10.19 -10.76 -8.72
C LEU A 88 -11.31 -10.48 -9.73
N CYS A 89 -12.18 -9.52 -9.40
CA CYS A 89 -13.14 -9.03 -10.39
C CYS A 89 -12.41 -8.34 -11.56
N ALA A 90 -13.07 -8.23 -12.70
CA ALA A 90 -12.57 -7.43 -13.81
C ALA A 90 -12.17 -6.01 -13.33
N THR A 91 -11.08 -5.46 -13.88
CA THR A 91 -10.58 -4.13 -13.54
C THR A 91 -11.71 -3.11 -13.62
N PRO A 92 -12.05 -2.42 -12.51
CA PRO A 92 -13.23 -1.57 -12.46
C PRO A 92 -13.06 -0.33 -13.35
N TYR A 93 -14.00 -0.08 -14.26
CA TYR A 93 -14.00 1.11 -15.12
C TYR A 93 -14.36 2.41 -14.37
N LYS A 94 -14.90 2.30 -13.14
CA LYS A 94 -15.42 3.43 -12.35
C LYS A 94 -14.51 3.88 -11.19
N GLY A 95 -13.26 3.43 -11.14
CA GLY A 95 -12.28 3.94 -10.16
C GLY A 95 -12.44 3.46 -8.71
N TYR A 96 -13.52 2.74 -8.37
CA TYR A 96 -13.75 2.23 -7.01
C TYR A 96 -14.17 0.76 -7.02
N LEU A 97 -13.52 -0.01 -6.15
CA LEU A 97 -13.86 -1.38 -5.84
C LEU A 97 -13.96 -1.52 -4.32
N SER A 98 -15.08 -2.08 -3.85
CA SER A 98 -15.25 -2.32 -2.41
C SER A 98 -14.11 -3.20 -1.86
N PRO A 99 -13.48 -2.84 -0.73
CA PRO A 99 -12.47 -3.66 -0.07
C PRO A 99 -12.93 -5.09 0.22
N SER A 100 -14.25 -5.31 0.39
CA SER A 100 -14.84 -6.64 0.56
C SER A 100 -14.67 -7.57 -0.64
N LYS A 101 -14.38 -7.03 -1.83
CA LYS A 101 -14.08 -7.79 -3.05
C LYS A 101 -12.59 -8.10 -3.22
N THR A 102 -11.73 -7.42 -2.48
CA THR A 102 -10.26 -7.66 -2.44
C THR A 102 -9.78 -7.70 -0.99
N PRO A 103 -10.34 -8.60 -0.16
CA PRO A 103 -10.09 -8.60 1.27
C PRO A 103 -8.63 -8.93 1.62
N LEU A 104 -7.97 -9.78 0.83
CA LEU A 104 -6.59 -10.16 1.10
C LEU A 104 -5.66 -8.97 0.88
N VAL A 105 -5.77 -8.29 -0.27
CA VAL A 105 -4.95 -7.11 -0.58
C VAL A 105 -5.24 -5.98 0.41
N SER A 106 -6.51 -5.72 0.72
CA SER A 106 -6.90 -4.66 1.67
C SER A 106 -6.33 -4.92 3.07
N GLY A 107 -6.46 -6.15 3.57
CA GLY A 107 -5.92 -6.54 4.87
C GLY A 107 -4.40 -6.49 4.94
N ILE A 108 -3.71 -6.87 3.86
CA ILE A 108 -2.24 -6.76 3.77
C ILE A 108 -1.78 -5.31 3.89
N HIS A 109 -2.40 -4.38 3.16
CA HIS A 109 -2.01 -2.97 3.22
C HIS A 109 -2.16 -2.39 4.64
N ILE A 110 -3.32 -2.59 5.25
CA ILE A 110 -3.58 -2.10 6.62
C ILE A 110 -2.63 -2.74 7.63
N GLY A 111 -2.41 -4.06 7.54
CA GLY A 111 -1.50 -4.75 8.45
C GLY A 111 -0.04 -4.31 8.30
N ILE A 112 0.42 -4.01 7.07
CA ILE A 112 1.77 -3.48 6.83
C ILE A 112 1.90 -2.06 7.36
N TYR A 113 0.91 -1.19 7.15
CA TYR A 113 0.91 0.14 7.75
C TYR A 113 0.96 0.08 9.26
N GLN A 114 0.16 -0.79 9.88
CA GLN A 114 0.19 -0.96 11.34
C GLN A 114 1.54 -1.48 11.84
N LEU A 115 2.16 -2.44 11.14
CA LEU A 115 3.50 -2.93 11.46
C LEU A 115 4.58 -1.86 11.30
N ALA A 116 4.47 -1.00 10.30
CA ALA A 116 5.37 0.11 10.09
C ALA A 116 5.13 1.28 11.07
N GLY A 117 4.05 1.25 11.86
CA GLY A 117 3.64 2.36 12.72
C GLY A 117 3.13 3.57 11.93
N ILE A 118 2.59 3.33 10.73
CA ILE A 118 2.00 4.34 9.85
C ILE A 118 0.48 4.27 10.02
N GLU A 119 -0.14 5.40 10.35
CA GLU A 119 -1.60 5.49 10.45
C GLU A 119 -2.19 5.87 9.08
N PRO A 120 -3.04 5.03 8.47
CA PRO A 120 -3.70 5.39 7.22
C PRO A 120 -4.79 6.44 7.49
N ILE A 121 -4.76 7.54 6.73
CA ILE A 121 -5.73 8.65 6.83
C ILE A 121 -6.42 8.86 5.49
N SER A 122 -7.70 9.23 5.51
CA SER A 122 -8.44 9.70 4.34
C SER A 122 -8.90 11.14 4.54
N TYR A 123 -8.86 11.94 3.47
CA TYR A 123 -9.33 13.32 3.48
C TYR A 123 -10.68 13.39 2.77
N GLN A 124 -11.68 14.08 3.34
CA GLN A 124 -13.02 14.16 2.73
C GLN A 124 -13.01 14.84 1.34
N SER A 125 -12.06 15.73 1.08
CA SER A 125 -11.89 16.43 -0.20
C SER A 125 -11.20 15.57 -1.28
N GLU A 126 -10.60 14.44 -0.91
CA GLU A 126 -9.91 13.53 -1.83
C GLU A 126 -10.54 12.12 -1.78
N ASN A 127 -10.66 11.44 -2.92
CA ASN A 127 -11.19 10.06 -3.00
C ASN A 127 -12.58 9.87 -2.34
N ASN A 128 -13.42 10.92 -2.27
CA ASN A 128 -14.71 10.92 -1.58
C ASN A 128 -14.65 10.46 -0.11
N GLY A 129 -13.49 10.60 0.56
CA GLY A 129 -13.29 10.16 1.94
C GLY A 129 -13.03 8.65 2.13
N PHE A 130 -12.95 7.86 1.05
CA PHE A 130 -12.64 6.43 1.16
C PHE A 130 -11.18 6.17 1.52
N LEU A 131 -10.94 5.19 2.40
CA LEU A 131 -9.63 4.75 2.87
C LEU A 131 -8.80 4.08 1.77
N PHE A 132 -9.47 3.33 0.88
CA PHE A 132 -8.84 2.67 -0.25
C PHE A 132 -9.09 3.43 -1.55
N ARG A 133 -8.02 3.69 -2.29
CA ARG A 133 -8.08 4.27 -3.64
C ARG A 133 -7.58 3.26 -4.66
N HIS A 134 -8.42 2.94 -5.64
CA HIS A 134 -8.02 2.09 -6.76
C HIS A 134 -7.48 2.95 -7.89
N VAL A 135 -6.19 2.82 -8.17
CA VAL A 135 -5.55 3.51 -9.29
C VAL A 135 -5.77 2.66 -10.55
N VAL A 136 -6.83 2.98 -11.29
CA VAL A 136 -7.21 2.31 -12.54
C VAL A 136 -7.38 3.35 -13.65
N PRO A 137 -6.96 3.07 -14.89
CA PRO A 137 -7.17 3.99 -16.00
C PRO A 137 -8.67 4.15 -16.27
N VAL A 138 -9.18 5.38 -16.16
CA VAL A 138 -10.62 5.70 -16.35
C VAL A 138 -10.83 6.17 -17.79
N GLN A 139 -11.72 5.51 -18.53
CA GLN A 139 -11.92 5.73 -19.98
C GLN A 139 -12.43 7.13 -20.37
N HIS A 140 -12.83 7.99 -19.42
CA HIS A 140 -13.33 9.34 -19.69
C HIS A 140 -12.37 10.49 -19.33
N ALA A 141 -11.12 10.19 -18.95
CA ALA A 141 -10.12 11.22 -18.61
C ALA A 141 -8.94 11.27 -19.61
N GLN A 142 -9.20 11.08 -20.91
CA GLN A 142 -8.15 11.13 -21.94
C GLN A 142 -7.51 12.53 -22.13
N ASN A 143 -8.07 13.60 -21.56
CA ASN A 143 -7.61 14.98 -21.78
C ASN A 143 -7.41 15.84 -20.51
N GLU A 144 -7.45 15.28 -19.30
CA GLU A 144 -7.18 16.05 -18.08
C GLU A 144 -5.89 15.57 -17.38
N LYS A 145 -5.02 16.53 -17.00
CA LYS A 145 -3.86 16.28 -16.14
C LYS A 145 -4.34 15.91 -14.74
N SER A 146 -4.59 14.63 -14.54
CA SER A 146 -4.86 13.99 -13.25
C SER A 146 -4.31 12.56 -13.31
N SER A 147 -4.09 11.95 -12.15
CA SER A 147 -3.55 10.61 -11.87
C SER A 147 -4.20 9.39 -12.59
N HIS A 148 -4.92 9.61 -13.67
CA HIS A 148 -5.60 8.61 -14.50
C HIS A 148 -5.18 8.63 -15.99
N GLY A 149 -4.22 9.47 -16.38
CA GLY A 149 -3.72 9.53 -17.77
C GLY A 149 -2.85 8.33 -18.15
N SER A 150 -3.22 7.59 -19.21
CA SER A 150 -2.54 6.37 -19.66
C SER A 150 -1.64 6.53 -20.89
N ILE A 151 -1.26 7.76 -21.28
CA ILE A 151 -0.52 7.99 -22.54
C ILE A 151 0.73 8.89 -22.39
N HIS A 152 1.05 9.40 -21.20
CA HIS A 152 2.28 10.15 -20.97
C HIS A 152 2.98 9.72 -19.68
N THR A 153 4.31 9.64 -19.73
CA THR A 153 5.19 9.33 -18.60
C THR A 153 4.85 10.19 -17.39
N PHE A 154 4.50 9.55 -16.28
CA PHE A 154 4.31 10.22 -15.00
C PHE A 154 5.63 10.85 -14.55
N GLY A 155 5.73 12.18 -14.63
CA GLY A 155 6.78 12.94 -13.97
C GLY A 155 6.60 12.90 -12.45
N HIS A 156 7.72 12.95 -11.72
CA HIS A 156 7.74 13.01 -10.26
C HIS A 156 6.93 14.22 -9.76
N HIS A 157 5.95 13.99 -8.89
CA HIS A 157 5.16 15.06 -8.25
C HIS A 157 5.05 14.75 -6.76
N ASP A 158 5.58 15.65 -5.93
CA ASP A 158 5.32 15.69 -4.48
C ASP A 158 3.94 16.32 -4.27
N GLY A 159 3.03 15.59 -3.64
CA GLY A 159 1.65 16.01 -3.47
C GLY A 159 1.52 17.23 -2.55
N SER A 160 1.04 18.34 -3.10
CA SER A 160 0.25 19.36 -2.38
C SER A 160 -0.28 20.41 -3.34
N SER A 161 -1.61 20.52 -3.43
CA SER A 161 -2.39 21.77 -3.59
C SER A 161 -3.88 21.43 -3.51
#